data_AF-R7VE26-F1
#
_entry.id   AF-R7VE26-F1
#
_cell.length_a   1.000
_cell.length_b   1.000
_cell.length_c   1.000
_cell.angle_alpha   90.00
_cell.angle_beta   90.00
_cell.angle_gamma   90.00
#
_symmetry.space_group_name_H-M   'P 1'
#
loop_
_entity.id
_entity.type
_entity.pdbx_description
1 polymer ?
#
loop_
_entity_poly.entity_id
_entity_poly.type
_entity_poly.pdbx_seq_one_letter_code
_entity_poly.pdbx_strand_id
1 'polypeptide(L)' 'GANMSVSNHKTPTAVLVNKDGKLEAFGYEAQERYKSLEEDEIQMYSLYERFKMQLEHT' A
#
# COMPACT_ATOMS: atom_id res chain seq x y z
N GLY A 1 -2.66 -32.45 -13.36
CA GLY A 1 -3.69 -31.41 -13.17
C GLY A 1 -3.16 -30.41 -12.16
N ALA A 2 -3.33 -29.12 -12.42
CA ALA A 2 -2.66 -27.99 -11.79
C ALA A 2 -2.65 -28.01 -10.23
N ASN A 3 -1.48 -27.74 -9.64
CA ASN A 3 -1.37 -27.28 -8.26
C ASN A 3 -2.03 -25.89 -8.15
N MET A 4 -3.30 -25.83 -7.72
CA MET A 4 -3.88 -24.59 -7.23
C MET A 4 -3.28 -24.28 -5.87
N SER A 5 -2.09 -23.67 -5.88
CA SER A 5 -1.60 -22.94 -4.73
C SER A 5 -2.56 -21.79 -4.47
N VAL A 6 -3.45 -21.93 -3.48
CA VAL A 6 -4.20 -20.79 -2.95
C VAL A 6 -3.17 -19.84 -2.37
N SER A 7 -2.75 -18.87 -3.17
CA SER A 7 -1.94 -17.76 -2.71
C SER A 7 -2.75 -17.06 -1.62
N ASN A 8 -2.34 -17.21 -0.36
CA ASN A 8 -2.84 -16.41 0.74
C ASN A 8 -2.37 -14.98 0.47
N HIS A 9 -3.13 -14.24 -0.34
CA HIS A 9 -2.89 -12.85 -0.69
C HIS A 9 -3.14 -12.01 0.57
N LYS A 10 -2.21 -12.09 1.52
CA LYS A 10 -2.20 -11.20 2.67
C LYS A 10 -2.18 -9.78 2.12
N THR A 11 -3.13 -8.97 2.58
CA THR A 11 -3.15 -7.56 2.26
C THR A 11 -1.77 -6.96 2.61
N PRO A 12 -1.09 -6.32 1.65
CA PRO A 12 0.22 -5.76 1.90
C PRO A 12 0.09 -4.69 3.00
N THR A 13 1.10 -4.60 3.86
CA THR A 13 1.22 -3.45 4.75
C THR A 13 1.83 -2.32 3.95
N ALA A 14 0.97 -1.59 3.25
CA ALA A 14 1.34 -0.45 2.42
C ALA A 14 0.47 0.75 2.77
N VAL A 15 1.05 1.96 2.82
CA VAL A 15 0.32 3.21 2.98
C VAL A 15 0.83 4.22 1.96
N LEU A 16 -0.11 4.83 1.25
CA LEU A 16 0.14 5.98 0.41
C LEU A 16 -0.19 7.23 1.21
N VAL A 17 0.77 8.13 1.30
CA VAL A 17 0.66 9.39 2.03
C VAL A 17 0.92 10.52 1.07
N ASN A 18 0.12 11.59 1.13
CA ASN A 18 0.38 12.80 0.34
C ASN A 18 1.47 13.66 0.99
N LYS A 19 1.89 14.73 0.30
CA LYS A 19 2.92 15.67 0.77
C LYS A 19 2.61 16.34 2.10
N ASP A 20 1.33 16.43 2.47
CA ASP A 20 0.87 17.03 3.73
C ASP A 20 0.90 16.00 4.89
N GLY A 21 1.36 14.77 4.63
CA GLY A 21 1.42 13.70 5.61
C GLY A 21 0.08 13.01 5.86
N LYS A 22 -0.95 13.24 5.02
CA LYS A 22 -2.26 12.59 5.17
C LYS A 22 -2.30 11.25 4.45
N LEU A 23 -2.94 10.28 5.10
CA LEU A 23 -3.17 8.95 4.53
C LEU A 23 -4.21 9.05 3.40
N GLU A 24 -3.84 8.55 2.23
CA GLU A 24 -4.69 8.55 1.03
C GLU A 24 -5.23 7.16 0.72
N ALA A 25 -4.40 6.12 0.89
CA ALA A 25 -4.79 4.73 0.65
C ALA A 25 -3.95 3.75 1.49
N PHE A 26 -4.48 2.54 1.70
CA PHE A 26 -3.80 1.43 2.38
C PHE A 26 -3.83 0.14 1.53
N GLY A 27 -2.84 -0.72 1.73
CA GLY A 27 -2.81 -2.05 1.15
C GLY A 27 -2.67 -2.06 -0.37
N TYR A 28 -3.47 -2.90 -1.05
CA TYR A 28 -3.41 -3.03 -2.50
C TYR A 28 -3.71 -1.71 -3.20
N GLU A 29 -4.67 -0.94 -2.69
CA GLU A 29 -5.04 0.36 -3.24
C GLU A 29 -3.87 1.35 -3.21
N ALA A 30 -3.08 1.36 -2.14
CA ALA A 30 -1.90 2.21 -2.03
C ALA A 30 -0.87 1.91 -3.14
N GLN A 31 -0.63 0.62 -3.40
CA GLN A 31 0.31 0.18 -4.44
C GLN A 31 -0.21 0.46 -5.85
N GLU A 32 -1.49 0.20 -6.10
CA GLU A 32 -2.12 0.45 -7.40
C GLU A 32 -2.12 1.94 -7.72
N ARG A 33 -2.54 2.77 -6.76
CA ARG A 33 -2.60 4.21 -6.93
C ARG A 33 -1.22 4.81 -7.16
N TYR A 34 -0.20 4.40 -6.40
CA TYR A 34 1.16 4.87 -6.60
C TYR A 34 1.73 4.48 -7.97
N LYS A 35 1.41 3.28 -8.47
CA LYS A 35 1.82 2.83 -9.82
C LYS A 35 1.13 3.59 -10.95
N SER A 36 -0.04 4.16 -10.69
CA SER A 36 -0.82 4.94 -11.65
C SER A 36 -0.51 6.44 -11.60
N LEU A 37 0.40 6.89 -10.74
CA LEU A 37 0.81 8.30 -10.68
C LEU A 37 1.70 8.66 -11.87
N GLU A 38 1.48 9.85 -12.41
CA GLU A 38 2.36 10.44 -13.42
C GLU A 38 3.63 11.05 -12.77
N GLU A 39 4.69 11.29 -13.56
CA GLU A 39 5.99 11.77 -13.04
C GLU A 39 5.89 13.05 -12.20
N ASP A 40 5.01 13.97 -12.57
CA ASP A 40 4.77 15.23 -11.88
C ASP A 40 3.98 15.06 -10.58
N GLU A 41 3.23 13.97 -10.45
CA GLU A 41 2.45 13.62 -9.26
C GLU A 41 3.28 12.83 -8.24
N ILE A 42 4.26 12.02 -8.68
CA ILE A 42 5.08 11.17 -7.78
C ILE A 42 5.71 11.97 -6.64
N GLN A 43 6.20 13.18 -6.92
CA GLN A 43 6.79 14.08 -5.92
C GLN A 43 5.80 14.55 -4.83
N MET A 44 4.48 14.43 -5.07
CA MET A 44 3.43 14.82 -4.14
C MET A 44 3.02 13.68 -3.21
N TYR A 45 3.57 12.48 -3.39
CA TYR A 45 3.20 11.30 -2.62
C TYR A 45 4.42 10.53 -2.09
N SER A 46 4.19 9.74 -1.06
CA SER A 46 5.16 8.80 -0.49
C SER A 46 4.47 7.48 -0.22
N LEU A 47 5.01 6.40 -0.79
CA LEU A 47 4.55 5.03 -0.54
C LEU A 47 5.46 4.37 0.49
N TYR A 48 4.89 3.94 1.62
CA TYR A 48 5.59 3.13 2.62
C TYR A 48 5.08 1.70 2.56
N GLU A 49 5.97 0.71 2.52
CA GLU A 49 5.61 -0.70 2.34
C GLU A 49 6.31 -1.62 3.36
N ARG A 50 5.72 -2.79 3.58
CA ARG A 50 6.25 -3.91 4.39
C ARG A 50 6.53 -3.55 5.85
N PHE A 51 5.84 -2.55 6.40
CA PHE A 51 5.92 -2.20 7.81
C PHE A 51 5.14 -3.20 8.67
N LYS A 52 5.53 -3.33 9.95
CA LYS A 52 4.78 -4.12 10.92
C LYS A 52 3.67 -3.24 11.52
N MET A 53 2.46 -3.76 11.60
CA MET A 53 1.37 -3.12 12.33
C MET A 53 1.36 -3.63 13.77
N GLN A 54 1.13 -2.72 14.72
CA GLN A 54 0.82 -3.07 16.09
C GLN A 54 -0.68 -2.96 16.27
N LEU A 55 -1.30 -4.03 16.78
CA LEU A 55 -2.70 -4.01 17.16
C LEU A 55 -2.78 -3.42 18.57
N GLU A 56 -3.25 -2.18 18.66
CA GLU A 56 -3.53 -1.56 19.95
C GLU A 56 -4.81 -2.18 20.53
N HIS A 57 -4.69 -2.78 21.72
CA HIS A 57 -5.84 -3.19 22.52
C HIS A 57 -6.15 -2.05 23.49
N THR A 58 -7.29 -1.39 23.28
CA THR A 58 -7.83 -0.38 24.21
C THR A 58 -8.76 -1.03 25.23
#